data_AF-A0A382RUM4-F1
#
_entry.id   AF-A0A382RUM4-F1
#
_cell.length_a   1.000
_cell.length_b   1.000
_cell.length_c   1.000
_cell.angle_alpha   90.00
_cell.angle_beta   90.00
_cell.angle_gamma   90.00
#
_symmetry.space_group_name_H-M   'P 1'
#
loop_
_entity.id
_entity.type
_entity.pdbx_description
1 polymer ?
#
loop_
_entity_poly.entity_id
_entity_poly.type
_entity_poly.pdbx_seq_one_letter_code
_entity_poly.pdbx_strand_id
1 'polypeptide(L)' 'MLQDIQAEDGSIRGAIIYNDQAPFDVEFIGLPGEEIPLDDGSIDSVLMTYTLCSIPDTETALPNPFFMRC' A
#
# COMPACT_ATOMS: atom_id res chain seq x y z
N MET A 1 0.09 -12.01 6.84
CA MET A 1 1.04 -11.60 5.80
C MET A 1 0.70 -10.17 5.45
N LEU A 2 1.67 -9.25 5.56
CA LEU A 2 1.43 -7.84 5.31
C LEU A 2 2.14 -7.46 4.01
N GLN A 3 1.39 -6.90 3.07
CA GLN A 3 1.91 -6.43 1.79
C GLN A 3 2.00 -4.92 1.83
N ASP A 4 3.19 -4.40 1.53
CA ASP A 4 3.47 -2.97 1.54
C ASP A 4 3.72 -2.49 0.10
N ILE A 5 2.84 -1.60 -0.39
CA ILE A 5 2.90 -1.05 -1.74
C ILE A 5 3.49 0.35 -1.64
N GLN A 6 4.65 0.53 -2.28
CA GLN A 6 5.41 1.77 -2.22
C GLN A 6 5.66 2.29 -3.64
N ALA A 7 5.20 3.51 -3.89
CA ALA A 7 5.19 4.14 -5.22
C ALA A 7 6.59 4.57 -5.71
N GLU A 8 7.59 4.69 -4.82
CA GLU A 8 8.93 5.16 -5.18
C GLU A 8 10.04 4.24 -4.67
N ASP A 9 11.08 4.09 -5.50
CA ASP A 9 12.25 3.26 -5.24
C ASP A 9 12.98 3.66 -3.95
N GLY A 10 13.05 4.95 -3.64
CA GLY A 10 13.60 5.47 -2.40
C GLY A 10 12.83 5.02 -1.16
N SER A 11 11.51 4.93 -1.24
CA SER A 11 10.65 4.50 -0.13
C SER A 11 10.80 3.00 0.12
N ILE A 12 10.83 2.20 -0.95
CA ILE A 12 11.08 0.75 -0.87
C ILE A 12 12.44 0.46 -0.23
N ARG A 13 13.49 1.18 -0.66
CA ARG A 13 14.85 1.00 -0.10
C ARG A 13 14.89 1.31 1.39
N GLY A 14 14.18 2.35 1.84
CA GLY A 14 14.05 2.66 3.26
C GLY A 14 13.34 1.55 4.04
N ALA A 15 12.22 1.06 3.52
CA ALA A 15 11.40 0.06 4.19
C ALA A 15 12.13 -1.29 4.34
N ILE A 16 12.86 -1.72 3.31
CA ILE A 16 13.68 -2.95 3.35
C ILE A 16 14.77 -2.85 4.43
N ILE A 17 15.37 -1.67 4.63
CA ILE A 17 16.43 -1.48 5.65
C ILE A 17 15.90 -1.74 7.07
N TYR A 18 14.63 -1.44 7.34
CA TYR A 18 14.03 -1.63 8.66
C TYR A 18 13.24 -2.94 8.80
N ASN A 19 13.15 -3.75 7.74
CA ASN A 19 12.34 -4.96 7.71
C ASN A 19 12.68 -5.97 8.82
N ASP A 20 13.95 -6.09 9.20
CA ASP A 20 14.39 -6.99 10.28
C ASP A 20 13.81 -6.66 11.66
N GLN A 21 13.17 -5.49 11.82
CA GLN A 21 12.46 -5.09 13.04
C GLN A 21 10.99 -5.53 13.05
N ALA A 22 10.44 -5.97 11.92
CA ALA A 22 9.07 -6.46 11.85
C ALA A 22 8.98 -7.85 12.49
N PRO A 23 8.05 -8.10 13.42
CA PRO A 23 7.88 -9.42 14.04
C PRO A 23 7.15 -10.44 13.13
N PHE A 24 6.94 -10.11 11.86
CA PHE A 24 6.18 -10.90 10.88
C PHE A 24 6.72 -10.64 9.47
N ASP A 25 6.36 -11.52 8.54
CA ASP A 25 6.76 -11.41 7.13
C ASP A 25 6.07 -10.23 6.43
N VAL A 26 6.90 -9.38 5.81
CA VAL A 26 6.48 -8.24 4.99
C VAL A 26 6.96 -8.47 3.56
N GLU A 27 6.05 -8.31 2.61
CA GLU A 27 6.34 -8.34 1.18
C GLU A 27 6.23 -6.93 0.61
N PHE A 28 7.29 -6.48 -0.08
CA PHE A 28 7.35 -5.15 -0.69
C PHE A 28 7.04 -5.23 -2.18
N ILE A 29 6.03 -4.47 -2.61
CA ILE A 29 5.60 -4.39 -3.99
C ILE A 29 5.89 -2.97 -4.50
N GLY A 30 6.83 -2.87 -5.44
CA GLY A 30 7.22 -1.60 -6.05
C GLY A 30 6.31 -1.19 -7.20
N LEU A 31 5.09 -0.78 -6.87
CA LEU A 31 4.10 -0.32 -7.84
C LEU A 31 3.56 1.06 -7.43
N PRO A 32 3.05 1.84 -8.41
CA PRO A 32 2.33 3.07 -8.12
C PRO A 32 1.20 2.80 -7.13
N GLY A 33 0.94 3.75 -6.21
CA GLY A 33 -0.14 3.61 -5.23
C GLY A 33 -1.54 3.60 -5.86
N GLU A 34 -1.63 3.99 -7.14
CA GLU A 34 -2.82 3.93 -7.98
C GLU A 34 -3.13 2.53 -8.51
N GLU A 35 -2.14 1.63 -8.55
CA GLU A 35 -2.29 0.27 -9.06
C GLU A 35 -2.04 -0.75 -7.95
N ILE A 36 -3.12 -1.25 -7.36
CA ILE A 36 -3.09 -2.27 -6.31
C ILE A 36 -3.35 -3.64 -6.94
N PRO A 37 -2.33 -4.50 -7.14
CA PRO A 37 -2.47 -5.79 -7.84
C PRO A 37 -2.99 -6.89 -6.89
N LEU A 38 -4.04 -6.62 -6.13
CA LEU A 38 -4.58 -7.55 -5.14
C LEU A 38 -5.93 -8.10 -5.59
N ASP A 39 -6.14 -9.39 -5.37
CA ASP A 39 -7.43 -10.02 -5.65
C ASP A 39 -8.50 -9.48 -4.69
N ASP A 40 -9.75 -9.40 -5.15
CA ASP A 40 -10.88 -8.98 -4.32
C ASP A 40 -11.01 -9.83 -3.04
N GLY A 41 -11.10 -9.17 -1.88
CA GLY A 41 -11.24 -9.84 -0.58
C GLY A 41 -9.99 -10.58 -0.08
N SER A 42 -8.83 -10.35 -0.71
CA SER A 42 -7.55 -10.97 -0.29
C SER A 42 -6.93 -10.34 0.96
N ILE A 43 -7.39 -9.16 1.37
CA ILE A 43 -6.86 -8.42 2.51
C ILE A 43 -7.98 -7.95 3.46
N ASP A 44 -7.75 -8.12 4.76
CA ASP A 44 -8.71 -7.75 5.81
C ASP A 44 -8.55 -6.29 6.27
N SER A 45 -7.41 -5.65 5.99
CA SER A 45 -7.08 -4.31 6.48
C SER A 45 -6.10 -3.60 5.56
N VAL A 46 -6.32 -2.30 5.35
CA VAL A 46 -5.46 -1.42 4.55
C VAL A 46 -4.94 -0.30 5.44
N LEU A 47 -3.63 -0.06 5.42
CA LEU A 47 -2.99 1.11 6.02
C LEU A 47 -2.33 1.92 4.92
N MET A 48 -2.55 3.23 4.91
CA MET A 48 -2.02 4.12 3.89
C MET A 48 -1.68 5.46 4.52
N THR A 49 -0.46 5.94 4.31
CA THR A 49 0.05 7.15 4.95
C THR A 49 0.44 8.16 3.87
N TYR A 50 -0.37 9.22 3.73
CA TYR A 50 -0.17 10.32 2.78
C TYR A 50 -0.27 9.99 1.27
N THR A 51 -0.52 8.74 0.88
CA THR A 51 -0.60 8.32 -0.53
C THR A 51 -1.83 8.89 -1.27
N LEU A 52 -3.01 8.96 -0.63
CA LEU A 52 -4.23 9.48 -1.29
C LEU A 52 -4.16 10.96 -1.67
N CYS A 53 -3.34 11.74 -0.96
CA CYS A 53 -3.27 13.18 -1.16
C CYS A 53 -2.60 13.56 -2.49
N SER A 54 -1.81 12.65 -3.07
CA SER A 54 -1.13 12.82 -4.35
C SER A 54 -1.82 12.11 -5.51
N ILE A 55 -2.74 11.18 -5.23
CA ILE A 55 -3.49 10.45 -6.26
C ILE A 55 -4.67 11.32 -6.73
N PRO A 56 -4.70 11.76 -8.00
CA PRO A 56 -5.76 12.64 -8.49
C PRO A 56 -7.13 11.95 -8.58
N ASP A 57 -7.16 10.62 -8.74
CA ASP A 57 -8.38 9.80 -8.75
C ASP A 57 -8.25 8.62 -7.77
N THR A 58 -8.66 8.85 -6.53
CA THR A 58 -8.50 7.89 -5.44
C THR A 58 -9.40 6.67 -5.57
N GLU A 59 -10.49 6.74 -6.35
CA GLU A 59 -11.38 5.59 -6.58
C GLU A 59 -10.70 4.50 -7.42
N THR A 60 -9.72 4.87 -8.26
CA THR A 60 -8.89 3.91 -9.01
C THR A 60 -8.00 3.09 -8.08
N ALA A 61 -7.45 3.71 -7.04
CA ALA A 61 -6.63 3.02 -6.04
C ALA A 61 -7.49 2.21 -5.05
N LEU A 62 -8.59 2.79 -4.57
CA LEU A 62 -9.44 2.22 -3.53
C LEU A 62 -10.93 2.37 -3.88
N PRO A 63 -11.53 1.36 -4.53
CA PRO A 63 -12.95 1.37 -4.85
C PRO A 63 -13.84 1.22 -3.58
N ASN A 64 -15.08 1.71 -3.64
CA ASN A 64 -16.08 1.50 -2.58
C ASN A 64 -16.30 -0.01 -2.37
N PRO A 65 -16.15 -0.59 -1.15
CA PRO A 65 -16.46 -0.06 0.20
C PRO A 65 -15.26 0.34 1.08
N PHE A 66 -14.03 0.31 0.58
CA PHE A 66 -12.83 0.60 1.38
C PHE A 66 -12.54 2.10 1.50
N PHE A 67 -13.08 2.91 0.59
CA PHE A 67 -12.95 4.36 0.64
C PHE A 67 -13.90 4.95 1.69
N MET A 68 -13.41 5.04 2.93
CA MET A 68 -14.05 5.86 3.95
C MET A 68 -13.87 7.32 3.55
N ARG A 69 -14.91 7.89 2.94
CA ARG A 69 -14.95 9.30 2.54
C ARG A 69 -14.57 10.15 3.76
N CYS A 70 -13.52 10.98 3.63
CA CYS A 70 -13.09 11.92 4.68
C CYS A 70 -14.26 12.74 5.24
#